data_AF-A0A9D4CTH7-F1
#
_entry.id   AF-A0A9D4CTH7-F1
#
_cell.length_a   1.000
_cell.length_b   1.000
_cell.length_c   1.000
_cell.angle_alpha   90.00
_cell.angle_beta   90.00
_cell.angle_gamma   90.00
#
_symmetry.space_group_name_H-M   'P 1'
#
loop_
_entity.id
_entity.type
_entity.pdbx_description
1 polymer ?
#
loop_
_entity_poly.entity_id
_entity_poly.type
_entity_poly.pdbx_seq_one_letter_code
_entity_poly.pdbx_strand_id
1 'polypeptide(L)'
;MTLAELSYQEIVSPAHLALIANMSGCFRRTFPQRCTNMCFHKKYRTLDGTCNNLQSPSWGSSNSALQRLLPPEYENGFNSPKGKGLYEILCKDFTP
;
A
#
# COMPACT_ATOMS: atom_id res chain seq x y z
N MET A 1 17.51 5.99 -20.25
CA MET A 1 17.19 6.32 -18.85
C MET A 1 15.77 5.86 -18.57
N THR A 2 15.61 4.63 -18.14
CA THR A 2 14.30 4.09 -17.74
C THR A 2 13.96 4.62 -16.35
N LEU A 3 12.73 5.10 -16.12
CA LEU A 3 12.23 5.62 -14.83
C LEU A 3 12.33 4.61 -13.66
N ALA A 4 12.79 3.39 -13.91
CA ALA A 4 12.99 2.33 -12.94
C ALA A 4 14.10 2.60 -11.91
N GLU A 5 14.96 3.61 -12.12
CA GLU A 5 16.08 3.91 -11.21
C GLU A 5 15.91 5.19 -10.38
N LEU A 6 14.76 5.87 -10.43
CA LEU A 6 14.56 7.04 -9.59
C LEU A 6 14.01 6.61 -8.22
N SER A 7 14.88 6.59 -7.21
CA SER A 7 14.42 6.48 -5.84
C SER A 7 13.83 7.81 -5.40
N TYR A 8 12.57 7.79 -4.96
CA TYR A 8 11.91 8.98 -4.44
C TYR A 8 12.72 9.65 -3.29
N GLN A 9 13.51 8.86 -2.55
CA GLN A 9 14.37 9.33 -1.47
C GLN A 9 15.51 10.24 -1.97
N GLU A 10 15.89 10.13 -3.24
CA GLU A 10 16.93 10.96 -3.88
C GLU A 10 16.37 12.28 -4.41
N ILE A 11 15.06 12.36 -4.60
CA ILE A 11 14.37 13.53 -5.17
C ILE A 11 13.73 14.39 -4.08
N VAL A 12 13.30 13.77 -2.98
CA VAL A 12 12.55 14.44 -1.93
C VAL A 12 13.23 14.29 -0.57
N SER A 13 13.42 15.42 0.12
CA SER A 13 14.07 15.41 1.43
C SER A 13 13.26 14.62 2.48
N PRO A 14 13.93 14.04 3.50
CA PRO A 14 13.26 13.27 4.56
C PRO A 14 12.15 14.03 5.30
N ALA A 15 12.30 15.36 5.45
CA ALA A 15 11.28 16.20 6.07
C ALA A 15 10.02 16.32 5.20
N HIS A 16 10.19 16.51 3.89
CA HIS A 16 9.06 16.57 2.94
C HIS A 16 8.37 15.21 2.79
N LEU A 17 9.12 14.11 2.93
CA LEU A 17 8.57 12.76 3.02
C LEU A 17 7.53 12.61 4.13
N ALA A 18 7.87 13.05 5.34
CA ALA A 18 6.96 12.99 6.48
C ALA A 18 5.71 13.85 6.28
N LEU A 19 5.88 15.05 5.70
CA LEU A 19 4.78 15.94 5.37
C LEU A 19 3.83 15.32 4.33
N ILE A 20 4.37 14.77 3.24
CA ILE A 20 3.58 14.10 2.20
C ILE A 20 2.86 12.88 2.76
N ALA A 21 3.53 12.07 3.59
CA ALA A 21 2.90 10.92 4.23
C ALA A 21 1.72 11.33 5.13
N ASN A 22 1.86 12.46 5.86
CA ASN A 22 0.80 12.98 6.71
C ASN A 22 -0.38 13.54 5.89
N MET A 23 -0.09 14.33 4.84
CA MET A 23 -1.13 14.95 4.01
C MET A 23 -1.85 13.94 3.09
N SER A 24 -1.14 12.94 2.60
CA SER A 24 -1.72 11.95 1.67
C SER A 24 -2.68 10.97 2.35
N GLY A 25 -2.63 10.83 3.67
CA GLY A 25 -3.39 9.81 4.39
C GLY A 25 -2.96 8.36 4.04
N CYS A 26 -2.00 8.18 3.12
CA CYS A 26 -1.41 6.91 2.72
C CYS A 26 -0.39 6.40 3.76
N PHE A 27 -0.64 6.66 5.04
CA PHE A 27 0.14 6.09 6.10
C PHE A 27 -0.21 4.60 6.13
N ARG A 28 0.74 3.73 5.74
CA ARG A 28 0.76 2.32 6.17
C ARG A 28 0.34 2.37 7.63
N ARG A 29 -0.74 1.68 8.06
CA ARG A 29 -1.23 1.80 9.45
C ARG A 29 -0.12 1.37 10.43
N THR A 30 0.77 2.29 10.74
CA THR A 30 1.89 2.23 11.67
C THR A 30 1.51 3.04 12.89
N PHE A 31 0.21 3.24 13.13
CA PHE A 31 -0.22 3.46 14.49
C PHE A 31 0.25 2.23 15.27
N PRO A 32 1.12 2.39 16.28
CA PRO A 32 1.47 1.29 17.15
C PRO A 32 0.21 0.96 17.94
N GLN A 33 -0.64 0.10 17.38
CA GLN A 33 -1.78 -0.47 18.05
C GLN A 33 -1.22 -1.37 19.15
N ARG A 34 -1.06 -0.81 20.34
CA ARG A 34 -0.63 -1.60 21.50
C ARG A 34 -1.84 -2.44 21.88
N CYS A 35 -1.78 -3.74 21.58
CA CYS A 35 -2.82 -4.74 21.85
C CYS A 35 -2.96 -5.00 23.36
N THR A 36 -3.26 -3.96 24.14
CA THR A 36 -3.20 -3.95 25.61
C THR A 36 -4.35 -4.69 26.26
N ASN A 37 -5.52 -4.76 25.62
CA ASN A 37 -6.66 -5.50 26.13
C ASN A 37 -6.51 -7.01 25.84
N MET A 38 -5.62 -7.66 26.58
CA MET A 38 -5.34 -9.08 26.40
C MET A 38 -6.51 -9.98 26.77
N CYS A 39 -7.44 -9.53 27.62
CA CYS A 39 -8.66 -10.28 27.91
C CYS A 39 -9.53 -10.42 26.65
N PHE A 40 -9.72 -9.31 25.92
CA PHE A 40 -10.45 -9.30 24.66
C PHE A 40 -9.72 -10.07 23.56
N HIS A 41 -8.45 -9.74 23.29
CA HIS A 41 -7.71 -10.32 22.16
C HIS A 41 -7.41 -11.83 22.32
N LYS A 42 -7.45 -12.38 23.54
CA LYS A 42 -7.38 -13.83 23.78
C LYS A 42 -8.67 -14.57 23.45
N LYS A 43 -9.81 -13.87 23.44
CA LYS A 43 -11.14 -14.48 23.28
C LYS A 43 -11.78 -14.17 21.93
N TYR A 44 -11.53 -12.98 21.39
CA TYR A 44 -12.21 -12.48 20.20
C TYR A 44 -11.24 -11.81 19.23
N ARG A 45 -11.65 -11.81 17.96
CA ARG A 45 -10.97 -11.09 16.87
C ARG A 45 -11.54 -9.67 16.77
N THR A 46 -10.71 -8.72 16.39
CA THR A 46 -11.16 -7.38 16.01
C THR A 46 -11.86 -7.45 14.65
N LEU A 47 -12.75 -6.49 14.38
CA LEU A 47 -13.50 -6.43 13.12
C LEU A 47 -12.60 -6.21 11.90
N ASP A 48 -11.53 -5.45 12.07
CA ASP A 48 -10.60 -5.10 10.99
C ASP A 48 -9.36 -6.01 10.96
N GLY A 49 -9.29 -7.05 11.81
CA GLY A 49 -8.20 -8.02 11.84
C GLY A 49 -6.94 -7.56 12.58
N THR A 50 -6.92 -6.35 13.16
CA THR A 50 -5.82 -5.88 14.00
C THR A 50 -5.59 -6.77 15.23
N CYS A 51 -4.35 -6.81 15.73
CA CYS A 51 -3.95 -7.58 16.91
C CYS A 51 -4.09 -9.11 16.78
N ASN A 52 -4.23 -9.65 15.56
CA ASN A 52 -4.09 -11.09 15.33
C ASN A 52 -2.64 -11.56 15.52
N ASN A 53 -1.67 -10.75 15.10
CA ASN A 53 -0.24 -10.93 15.39
C ASN A 53 0.19 -9.88 16.43
N LEU A 54 0.54 -10.32 17.65
CA LEU A 54 0.88 -9.40 18.75
C LEU A 54 2.23 -8.68 18.56
N GLN A 55 3.16 -9.29 17.81
CA GLN A 55 4.45 -8.66 17.50
C GLN A 55 4.31 -7.64 16.36
N SER A 56 3.36 -7.86 15.46
CA SER A 56 3.06 -6.98 14.33
C SER A 56 1.55 -6.78 14.20
N PRO A 57 0.94 -5.90 15.03
CA PRO A 57 -0.51 -5.77 15.18
C PRO A 57 -1.31 -5.45 13.91
N SER A 58 -0.67 -4.90 12.88
CA SER A 58 -1.31 -4.54 11.60
C SER A 58 -1.17 -5.60 10.50
N TRP A 59 -0.45 -6.70 10.74
CA TRP A 59 -0.31 -7.75 9.73
C TRP A 59 -1.63 -8.47 9.50
N GLY A 60 -2.09 -8.47 8.25
CA GLY A 60 -3.34 -9.12 7.84
C GLY A 60 -4.61 -8.33 8.20
N SER A 61 -4.48 -7.08 8.68
CA SER A 61 -5.66 -6.23 8.88
C SER A 61 -6.25 -5.76 7.55
N SER A 62 -7.54 -5.46 7.53
CA SER A 62 -8.21 -4.89 6.36
C SER A 62 -7.67 -3.48 6.04
N ASN A 63 -7.97 -2.95 4.85
CA ASN A 63 -7.42 -1.68 4.35
C ASN A 63 -5.89 -1.58 4.50
N SER A 64 -5.20 -2.70 4.30
CA SER A 64 -3.74 -2.77 4.20
C SER A 64 -3.35 -3.12 2.78
N ALA A 65 -2.21 -2.61 2.33
CA ALA A 65 -1.68 -2.95 1.01
C ALA A 65 -1.30 -4.44 0.97
N LEU A 66 -1.58 -5.10 -0.14
CA LEU A 66 -1.16 -6.48 -0.36
C LEU A 66 0.37 -6.59 -0.37
N GLN A 67 0.90 -7.61 0.29
CA GLN A 67 2.32 -7.92 0.27
C GLN A 67 2.73 -8.39 -1.14
N ARG A 68 3.81 -7.84 -1.68
CA ARG A 68 4.40 -8.30 -2.93
C ARG A 68 5.51 -9.31 -2.65
N LEU A 69 5.44 -10.48 -3.29
CA LEU A 69 6.50 -11.50 -3.23
C LEU A 69 7.59 -11.26 -4.29
N LEU A 70 7.22 -10.60 -5.39
CA LEU A 70 8.11 -10.21 -6.48
C LEU A 70 7.97 -8.71 -6.75
N PRO A 71 9.00 -8.06 -7.35
CA PRO A 71 8.90 -6.65 -7.77
C PRO A 71 7.69 -6.40 -8.67
N PRO A 72 7.02 -5.24 -8.55
CA PRO A 72 5.95 -4.86 -9.47
C PRO A 72 6.46 -4.67 -10.89
N GLU A 73 5.69 -5.12 -11.89
CA GLU A 73 5.93 -4.82 -13.30
C GLU A 73 4.78 -4.02 -13.90
N TYR A 74 5.03 -2.74 -14.16
CA TYR A 74 4.11 -1.82 -14.81
C TYR A 74 4.67 -1.37 -16.16
N GLU A 75 3.81 -0.96 -17.08
CA GLU A 75 4.22 -0.49 -18.42
C GLU A 75 5.18 0.69 -18.35
N ASN A 76 4.89 1.65 -17.47
CA ASN A 76 5.72 2.83 -17.22
C ASN A 76 6.68 2.63 -16.02
N GLY A 77 6.79 1.41 -15.49
CA GLY A 77 7.57 1.12 -14.28
C GLY A 77 7.01 1.69 -12.97
N PHE A 78 5.82 2.31 -12.97
CA PHE A 78 5.27 2.97 -11.79
C PHE A 78 3.83 2.54 -11.45
N ASN A 79 2.87 2.81 -12.33
CA ASN A 79 1.44 2.62 -12.04
C ASN A 79 0.56 2.28 -13.25
N SER A 80 1.07 2.39 -14.48
CA SER A 80 0.28 2.06 -15.67
C SER A 80 0.23 0.53 -15.87
N PRO A 81 -0.96 -0.08 -15.96
CA PRO A 81 -1.06 -1.50 -16.25
C PRO A 81 -0.51 -1.79 -17.66
N LYS A 82 0.14 -2.94 -17.84
CA LYS A 82 0.57 -3.39 -19.17
C LYS A 82 -0.64 -3.53 -20.08
N GLY A 83 -0.52 -3.06 -21.32
CA GLY A 83 -1.61 -3.15 -22.30
C GLY A 83 -2.68 -2.09 -22.13
N LYS A 84 -2.46 -1.04 -21.32
CA LYS A 84 -3.37 0.11 -21.23
C LYS A 84 -3.63 0.72 -22.62
N GLY A 85 -2.57 0.91 -23.42
CA GLY A 85 -2.71 1.41 -24.78
C GLY A 85 -3.54 0.48 -25.69
N LEU A 86 -3.45 -0.83 -25.50
CA LEU A 86 -4.26 -1.80 -26.25
C LEU A 86 -5.73 -1.75 -25.84
N TYR A 87 -6.03 -1.60 -24.54
CA TYR A 87 -7.41 -1.40 -24.07
C TYR A 87 -8.03 -0.12 -24.68
N GLU A 88 -7.26 0.96 -24.80
CA GLU A 88 -7.76 2.20 -25.40
C GLU A 88 -8.07 2.04 -26.89
N ILE A 89 -7.30 1.24 -27.62
CA ILE A 89 -7.53 1.00 -29.06
C ILE A 89 -8.62 -0.05 -29.29
N LEU A 90 -8.72 -1.07 -28.44
CA LEU A 90 -9.54 -2.25 -28.72
C LEU A 90 -10.87 -2.26 -27.97
N CYS A 91 -10.96 -1.60 -26.81
CA CYS A 91 -12.13 -1.71 -25.93
C CYS A 91 -12.89 -0.39 -25.72
N LYS A 92 -12.28 0.78 -25.96
CA LYS A 92 -13.00 2.07 -25.88
C LYS A 92 -13.92 2.32 -27.08
N ASP A 93 -13.62 1.73 -28.24
CA ASP A 93 -14.51 1.79 -29.41
C ASP A 93 -15.78 0.94 -29.25
N PHE A 94 -15.89 0.18 -28.15
CA PHE A 94 -17.02 -0.70 -27.83
C PHE A 94 -17.78 -0.29 -26.55
N THR A 95 -17.47 0.85 -25.93
CA THR A 95 -18.38 1.45 -24.93
C THR A 95 -19.49 2.20 -25.66
N PRO A 96 -20.79 1.94 -25.36
CA PRO A 96 -21.91 2.63 -25.99
C PRO A 96 -21.92 4.14 -25.70
#